data_AF-W6UUE5-F1
#
_entry.id   AF-W6UUE5-F1
#
_cell.length_a   1.000
_cell.length_b   1.000
_cell.length_c   1.000
_cell.angle_alpha   90.00
_cell.angle_beta   90.00
_cell.angle_gamma   90.00
#
_symmetry.space_group_name_H-M   'P 1'
#
loop_
_entity.id
_entity.type
_entity.pdbx_description
1 polymer ?
#
loop_
_entity_poly.entity_id
_entity_poly.type
_entity_poly.pdbx_seq_one_letter_code
_entity_poly.pdbx_strand_id
1 'polypeptide(L)'
;MNNNAVEQGNNEYRPTKGVRILEYDLMAKHDSKMTKVELQLWDTSGSKRYQNCWPVIFKGAHGVVLVYNVDQPDHANELDECNLTIIKSRLPSHGDSLREAFSKYVGRLLNNLSEATEQEELTIINS
;
A
#
# COMPACT_ATOMS: atom_id res chain seq x y z
N MET A 1 -22.62 34.94 -16.34
CA MET A 1 -21.37 34.57 -15.64
C MET A 1 -21.73 33.66 -14.48
N ASN A 2 -20.98 32.56 -14.37
CA ASN A 2 -21.13 31.36 -13.53
C ASN A 2 -21.93 31.43 -12.22
N ASN A 3 -22.88 30.50 -12.07
CA ASN A 3 -23.14 29.87 -10.79
C ASN A 3 -22.51 28.46 -10.85
N ASN A 4 -21.45 28.28 -10.07
CA ASN A 4 -20.73 27.01 -9.97
C ASN A 4 -21.66 25.91 -9.47
N ALA A 5 -21.86 24.88 -10.28
CA ALA A 5 -22.39 23.60 -9.85
C ALA A 5 -21.35 22.93 -8.95
N VAL A 6 -21.51 23.07 -7.64
CA VAL A 6 -20.92 22.11 -6.70
C VAL A 6 -21.83 20.89 -6.78
N GLU A 7 -21.46 19.93 -7.61
CA GLU A 7 -22.02 18.58 -7.50
C GLU A 7 -21.64 18.02 -6.13
N GLN A 8 -22.48 18.25 -5.13
CA GLN A 8 -22.49 17.46 -3.91
C GLN A 8 -23.03 16.07 -4.29
N GLY A 9 -22.17 15.27 -4.92
CA GLY A 9 -22.42 13.85 -5.10
C GLY A 9 -22.64 13.23 -3.73
N ASN A 10 -23.77 12.54 -3.56
CA ASN A 10 -24.10 11.79 -2.36
C ASN A 10 -22.97 10.77 -2.12
N ASN A 11 -22.06 11.07 -1.19
CA ASN A 11 -20.80 10.35 -1.02
C ASN A 11 -21.04 9.07 -0.19
N GLU A 12 -21.91 8.20 -0.70
CA GLU A 12 -22.25 6.93 -0.06
C GLU A 12 -21.02 6.02 -0.05
N TYR A 13 -20.63 5.55 1.14
CA TYR A 13 -19.51 4.64 1.28
C TYR A 13 -19.82 3.32 0.55
N ARG A 14 -18.94 2.93 -0.37
CA ARG A 14 -19.05 1.66 -1.11
C ARG A 14 -17.96 0.70 -0.65
N PRO A 15 -18.26 -0.25 0.26
CA PRO A 15 -17.25 -1.18 0.76
C PRO A 15 -16.63 -1.98 -0.37
N THR A 16 -15.34 -2.28 -0.23
CA THR A 16 -14.64 -3.18 -1.14
C THR A 16 -15.21 -4.59 -0.99
N LYS A 17 -15.64 -5.18 -2.11
CA LYS A 17 -16.13 -6.57 -2.18
C LYS A 17 -14.98 -7.44 -2.66
N GLY A 18 -14.41 -8.26 -1.77
CA GLY A 18 -13.23 -9.06 -2.09
C GLY A 18 -11.98 -8.20 -2.24
N VAL A 19 -11.60 -7.90 -3.49
CA VAL A 19 -10.38 -7.14 -3.84
C VAL A 19 -10.63 -6.24 -5.05
N ARG A 20 -9.98 -5.08 -5.10
CA ARG A 20 -9.84 -4.23 -6.29
C ARG A 20 -8.35 -4.09 -6.58
N ILE A 21 -7.96 -4.26 -7.83
CA ILE A 21 -6.55 -4.21 -8.23
C ILE A 21 -6.38 -3.01 -9.16
N LEU A 22 -5.34 -2.22 -8.89
CA LEU A 22 -4.86 -1.17 -9.78
C LEU A 22 -3.42 -1.49 -10.18
N GLU A 23 -3.14 -1.42 -11.47
CA GLU A 23 -1.83 -1.70 -12.04
C GLU A 23 -1.30 -0.43 -12.70
N TYR A 24 -0.04 -0.10 -12.43
CA TYR A 24 0.63 1.09 -12.96
C TYR A 24 2.05 0.76 -13.38
N ASP A 25 2.42 1.21 -14.56
CA ASP A 25 3.80 1.27 -14.99
C ASP A 25 4.47 2.54 -14.47
N LEU A 26 5.42 2.41 -13.57
CA LEU A 26 6.20 3.50 -13.00
C LEU A 26 7.61 3.53 -13.58
N MET A 27 8.13 4.72 -13.83
CA MET A 27 9.56 4.90 -14.10
C MET A 27 10.24 5.33 -12.80
N ALA A 28 10.99 4.42 -12.18
CA ALA A 28 11.75 4.69 -10.97
C ALA A 28 13.22 4.93 -11.32
N LYS A 29 13.85 5.91 -10.67
CA LYS A 29 15.29 6.16 -10.82
C LYS A 29 16.05 5.26 -9.85
N HIS A 30 16.95 4.45 -10.38
CA HIS A 30 17.88 3.61 -9.62
C HIS A 30 19.29 3.82 -10.18
N ASP A 31 20.27 4.20 -9.36
CA ASP A 31 21.67 4.45 -9.77
C ASP A 31 21.83 5.26 -11.05
N SER A 32 21.10 6.38 -11.12
CA SER A 32 21.07 7.27 -12.28
C SER A 32 20.45 6.67 -13.57
N LYS A 33 19.98 5.43 -13.54
CA LYS A 33 19.22 4.78 -14.61
C LYS A 33 17.71 4.84 -14.31
N MET A 34 16.89 5.00 -15.33
CA MET A 34 15.44 4.86 -15.20
C MET A 34 15.05 3.41 -15.47
N THR A 35 14.39 2.78 -14.51
CA THR A 35 13.88 1.41 -14.59
C THR A 35 12.36 1.44 -14.59
N LYS A 36 11.76 0.69 -15.50
CA LYS A 36 10.32 0.46 -15.52
C LYS A 36 9.97 -0.52 -14.39
N VAL A 37 9.06 -0.13 -13.51
CA VAL A 37 8.56 -0.91 -12.38
C VAL A 37 7.06 -1.06 -12.56
N GLU A 38 6.57 -2.29 -12.51
CA GLU A 38 5.14 -2.57 -12.48
C GLU A 38 4.66 -2.54 -11.02
N LEU A 39 3.85 -1.53 -10.69
CA LEU A 39 3.23 -1.41 -9.37
C LEU A 39 1.81 -1.99 -9.42
N GLN A 40 1.51 -2.91 -8.52
CA GLN A 40 0.16 -3.39 -8.30
C GLN A 40 -0.30 -3.00 -6.90
N LEU A 41 -1.42 -2.28 -6.81
CA LEU A 41 -2.10 -1.93 -5.56
C LEU A 41 -3.34 -2.80 -5.43
N TRP A 42 -3.39 -3.60 -4.37
CA TRP A 42 -4.49 -4.51 -4.08
C TRP A 42 -5.29 -3.93 -2.90
N ASP A 43 -6.36 -3.19 -3.18
CA ASP A 43 -7.33 -2.71 -2.18
C ASP A 43 -8.22 -3.88 -1.75
N THR A 44 -8.14 -4.26 -0.47
CA THR A 44 -8.73 -5.51 0.04
C THR A 44 -9.85 -5.22 1.03
N SER A 45 -10.86 -6.09 1.04
CA SER A 45 -11.96 -5.97 1.99
C SER A 45 -11.52 -6.34 3.40
N GLY A 46 -11.83 -5.48 4.38
CA GLY A 46 -11.71 -5.78 5.81
C GLY A 46 -12.84 -6.67 6.38
N SER A 47 -13.81 -7.08 5.56
CA SER A 47 -14.90 -7.94 6.05
C SER A 47 -14.44 -9.38 6.25
N LYS A 48 -14.78 -9.97 7.42
CA LYS A 48 -14.54 -11.39 7.74
C LYS A 48 -15.08 -12.37 6.69
N ARG A 49 -16.07 -11.97 5.88
CA ARG A 49 -16.56 -12.76 4.73
C ARG A 49 -15.45 -13.13 3.73
N TYR A 50 -14.43 -12.29 3.60
CA TYR A 50 -13.33 -12.46 2.64
C TYR A 50 -12.01 -12.88 3.29
N GLN A 51 -11.98 -13.12 4.62
CA GLN A 51 -10.75 -13.39 5.38
C GLN A 51 -9.96 -14.60 4.86
N ASN A 52 -10.65 -15.60 4.29
CA ASN A 52 -10.02 -16.82 3.77
C ASN A 52 -9.09 -16.53 2.59
N CYS A 53 -9.24 -15.39 1.90
CA CYS A 53 -8.38 -15.00 0.78
C CYS A 53 -7.15 -14.21 1.23
N TRP A 54 -7.14 -13.65 2.45
CA TRP A 54 -6.03 -12.81 2.93
C TRP A 54 -4.66 -13.50 2.88
N PRO A 55 -4.50 -14.78 3.26
CA PRO A 55 -3.20 -15.45 3.15
C PRO A 55 -2.67 -15.50 1.71
N VAL A 56 -3.56 -15.69 0.73
CA VAL A 56 -3.20 -15.72 -0.70
C VAL A 56 -2.86 -14.31 -1.20
N ILE A 57 -3.60 -13.31 -0.75
CA ILE A 57 -3.36 -11.89 -1.09
C ILE A 57 -2.02 -11.40 -0.54
N PHE A 58 -1.64 -11.82 0.66
CA PHE A 58 -0.37 -11.42 1.27
C PHE A 58 0.82 -12.21 0.71
N LYS A 59 0.58 -13.38 0.10
CA LYS A 59 1.65 -14.20 -0.47
C LYS A 59 2.29 -13.49 -1.66
N GLY A 60 3.56 -13.11 -1.50
CA GLY A 60 4.32 -12.42 -2.55
C GLY A 60 4.14 -10.89 -2.55
N ALA A 61 3.43 -10.33 -1.58
CA ALA A 61 3.36 -8.89 -1.42
C ALA A 61 4.71 -8.33 -0.94
N HIS A 62 5.26 -7.35 -1.65
CA HIS A 62 6.46 -6.63 -1.24
C HIS A 62 6.22 -5.68 -0.06
N GLY A 63 4.97 -5.28 0.17
CA GLY A 63 4.58 -4.39 1.25
C GLY A 63 3.08 -4.41 1.50
N VAL A 64 2.68 -4.11 2.74
CA VAL A 64 1.27 -4.05 3.14
C VAL A 64 1.01 -2.73 3.87
N VAL A 65 -0.11 -2.07 3.53
CA VAL A 65 -0.59 -0.88 4.24
C VAL A 65 -1.83 -1.29 5.02
N LEU A 66 -1.78 -1.16 6.35
CA LEU A 66 -2.90 -1.39 7.23
C LEU A 66 -3.49 -0.05 7.68
N VAL A 67 -4.80 0.10 7.53
CA VAL A 67 -5.53 1.33 7.86
C VAL A 67 -6.57 0.98 8.91
N TYR A 68 -6.60 1.72 10.01
CA TYR A 68 -7.59 1.58 11.06
C TYR A 68 -8.08 2.94 11.55
N ASN A 69 -9.23 2.95 12.19
CA ASN A 69 -9.78 4.16 12.82
C ASN A 69 -9.22 4.25 14.24
N VAL A 70 -8.49 5.33 14.55
CA VAL A 70 -7.87 5.55 15.86
C VAL A 70 -8.89 5.78 16.97
N ASP A 71 -10.11 6.20 16.63
CA ASP A 71 -11.20 6.40 17.57
C ASP A 71 -11.93 5.09 17.92
N GLN A 72 -11.55 3.98 17.28
CA GLN A 72 -12.08 2.64 17.53
C GLN A 72 -10.97 1.75 18.12
N PRO A 73 -10.88 1.62 19.46
CA PRO A 73 -9.79 0.92 20.13
C PRO A 73 -9.63 -0.53 19.67
N ASP A 74 -10.74 -1.21 19.36
CA ASP A 74 -10.75 -2.60 18.94
C ASP A 74 -10.11 -2.81 17.57
N HIS A 75 -10.14 -1.81 16.68
CA HIS A 75 -9.55 -1.95 15.35
C HIS A 75 -8.01 -2.09 15.42
N ALA A 76 -7.37 -1.52 16.44
CA ALA A 76 -5.93 -1.71 16.63
C ALA A 76 -5.59 -3.16 16.99
N ASN A 77 -6.47 -3.84 17.74
CA ASN A 77 -6.29 -5.24 18.14
C ASN A 77 -6.53 -6.19 16.96
N GLU A 78 -7.48 -5.88 16.07
CA GLU A 78 -7.75 -6.67 14.86
C GLU A 78 -6.55 -6.72 13.89
N LEU A 79 -5.67 -5.71 13.92
CA LEU A 79 -4.47 -5.69 13.09
C LEU A 79 -3.40 -6.69 13.54
N ASP A 80 -3.37 -7.06 14.82
CA ASP A 80 -2.40 -8.00 15.36
C ASP A 80 -2.73 -9.46 14.97
N GLU A 81 -3.95 -9.72 14.45
CA GLU A 81 -4.32 -11.01 13.83
C GLU A 81 -3.62 -11.22 12.48
N CYS A 82 -3.16 -10.14 11.83
CA CYS A 82 -2.34 -10.23 10.63
C CYS A 82 -0.87 -10.42 11.05
N ASN A 83 -0.32 -11.63 10.89
CA ASN A 83 1.10 -11.99 11.13
C ASN A 83 2.08 -11.29 10.15
N LEU A 84 2.01 -9.98 10.00
CA LEU A 84 2.81 -9.16 9.10
C LEU A 84 3.71 -8.22 9.91
N THR A 85 4.84 -7.81 9.34
CA THR A 85 5.61 -6.70 9.90
C THR A 85 4.85 -5.40 9.63
N ILE A 86 4.28 -4.80 10.68
CA ILE A 86 3.40 -3.64 10.56
C ILE A 86 4.18 -2.35 10.77
N ILE A 87 4.17 -1.46 9.77
CA ILE A 87 4.54 -0.06 9.97
C ILE A 87 3.26 0.72 10.31
N LYS A 88 3.12 1.09 11.58
CA LYS A 88 1.98 1.90 12.06
C LYS A 88 2.31 3.38 11.81
N SER A 89 1.51 4.08 11.00
CA SER A 89 1.58 5.54 10.85
C SER A 89 0.22 6.15 11.13
N ARG A 90 0.18 7.20 11.96
CA ARG A 90 -1.05 8.00 12.14
C ARG A 90 -1.20 8.91 10.94
N LEU A 91 -2.31 8.78 10.22
CA LEU A 91 -2.66 9.72 9.17
C LEU A 91 -3.20 10.99 9.84
N PRO A 92 -2.60 12.17 9.61
CA PRO A 92 -3.21 13.42 10.02
C PRO A 92 -4.56 13.60 9.32
N SER A 93 -5.37 14.50 9.85
CA SER A 93 -6.70 14.90 9.39
C SER A 93 -6.80 15.40 7.92
N HIS A 94 -5.73 15.29 7.12
CA HIS A 94 -5.64 15.77 5.75
C HIS A 94 -5.02 14.68 4.85
N GLY A 95 -5.69 14.36 3.73
CA GLY A 95 -5.26 13.31 2.78
C GLY A 95 -3.88 13.53 2.16
N ASP A 96 -3.39 14.78 2.13
CA ASP A 96 -2.07 15.12 1.60
C ASP A 96 -0.94 14.53 2.44
N SER A 97 -1.09 14.48 3.76
CA SER A 97 -0.08 13.89 4.65
C SER A 97 -0.02 12.36 4.53
N LEU A 98 -1.15 11.69 4.26
CA LEU A 98 -1.16 10.28 3.89
C LEU A 98 -0.37 10.05 2.61
N ARG A 99 -0.64 10.87 1.58
CA ARG A 99 0.05 10.78 0.29
C ARG A 99 1.56 10.92 0.46
N GLU A 100 2.01 11.93 1.23
CA GLU A 100 3.44 12.14 1.49
C GLU A 100 4.09 10.97 2.25
N ALA A 101 3.44 10.50 3.33
CA ALA A 101 3.94 9.37 4.11
C ALA A 101 4.02 8.08 3.27
N PHE A 102 2.99 7.81 2.46
CA PHE A 102 2.95 6.66 1.55
C PHE A 102 4.02 6.76 0.47
N SER A 103 4.19 7.93 -0.17
CA SER A 103 5.26 8.15 -1.16
C SER A 103 6.65 7.91 -0.56
N LYS A 104 6.89 8.35 0.68
CA LYS A 104 8.15 8.09 1.39
C LYS A 104 8.37 6.61 1.70
N TYR A 105 7.32 5.91 2.10
CA TYR A 105 7.37 4.46 2.34
C TYR A 105 7.71 3.69 1.05
N VAL A 106 7.02 3.96 -0.05
CA VAL A 106 7.28 3.34 -1.35
C VAL A 106 8.72 3.61 -1.80
N GLY A 107 9.21 4.85 -1.65
CA GLY A 107 10.60 5.18 -1.98
C GLY A 107 11.63 4.35 -1.20
N ARG A 108 11.40 4.10 0.09
CA ARG A 108 12.28 3.23 0.90
C ARG A 108 12.20 1.76 0.47
N LEU A 109 10.99 1.27 0.20
CA LEU A 109 10.80 -0.11 -0.24
C LEU A 109 11.55 -0.39 -1.54
N LEU A 110 11.46 0.53 -2.51
CA LEU A 110 12.18 0.40 -3.78
C LEU A 110 13.71 0.39 -3.60
N ASN A 111 14.24 1.23 -2.70
CA ASN A 111 15.67 1.22 -2.39
C ASN A 111 16.10 -0.12 -1.77
N ASN A 112 15.36 -0.61 -0.78
CA ASN A 112 15.68 -1.86 -0.09
C ASN A 112 15.62 -3.09 -1.02
N LEU A 113 14.63 -3.15 -1.91
CA LEU A 113 14.53 -4.22 -2.90
C LEU A 113 15.74 -4.21 -3.85
N SER A 114 16.25 -3.03 -4.16
CA SER A 114 17.44 -2.90 -5.00
C SER A 114 18.70 -3.40 -4.29
N GLU A 115 18.93 -2.95 -3.05
CA GLU A 115 20.06 -3.41 -2.22
C GLU A 115 20.05 -4.94 -2.05
N ALA A 116 18.87 -5.53 -1.86
CA ALA A 116 18.72 -6.99 -1.76
C ALA A 116 19.09 -7.71 -3.07
N THR A 117 18.70 -7.14 -4.23
CA THR A 117 19.01 -7.70 -5.55
C THR A 117 20.53 -7.65 -5.83
N GLU A 118 21.17 -6.52 -5.54
CA GLU A 118 22.63 -6.37 -5.69
C GLU A 118 23.41 -7.36 -4.81
N GLN A 119 22.93 -7.58 -3.59
CA GLN A 119 23.54 -8.54 -2.67
C GLN A 119 23.42 -9.99 -3.19
N GLU A 120 22.28 -10.37 -3.77
CA GLU A 120 22.12 -11.69 -4.41
C GLU A 120 23.08 -11.86 -5.60
N GLU A 121 23.19 -10.86 -6.47
CA GLU A 121 24.10 -10.89 -7.63
C GLU A 121 25.58 -11.04 -7.21
N LEU A 122 26.01 -10.28 -6.21
CA LEU A 122 27.37 -10.38 -5.66
C LEU A 122 27.67 -11.75 -5.06
N THR A 123 26.66 -12.42 -4.51
CA THR A 123 26.83 -13.74 -3.89
C THR A 123 27.02 -14.83 -4.95
N ILE A 124 26.36 -14.70 -6.11
CA ILE A 124 26.51 -15.62 -7.25
C ILE A 124 27.88 -15.45 -7.92
N ILE A 125 28.39 -14.22 -8.04
CA ILE A 125 29.69 -13.95 -8.68
C ILE A 125 30.87 -14.49 -7.85
N ASN A 126 30.72 -14.51 -6.52
CA ASN A 126 31.77 -14.95 -5.60
C ASN A 126 31.68 -16.42 -5.20
N SER A 127 30.73 -17.19 -5.75
CA SER A 127 30.57 -18.64 -5.57
C SER A 127 31.13 -19.43 -6.74
#